data_AF-A0A4R9H6M1-F1
#
_entry.id   AF-A0A4R9H6M1-F1
#
_cell.length_a   1.000
_cell.length_b   1.000
_cell.length_c   1.000
_cell.angle_alpha   90.00
_cell.angle_beta   90.00
_cell.angle_gamma   90.00
#
_symmetry.space_group_name_H-M   'P 1'
#
loop_
_entity.id
_entity.type
_entity.pdbx_description
1 polymer ?
#
loop_
_entity_poly.entity_id
_entity_poly.type
_entity_poly.pdbx_seq_one_letter_code
_entity_poly.pdbx_strand_id
1 'polypeptide(L)'
;MLEQIIFQQLFQLTQNGVTRQGLSEEESSATAVKTINVILEKSKIIAPKMDNPNVTLIFQQISQVSIAKILGGADPLNSVDEAAKTIESLIIKSKQITLNSGLIDL
;
A
#
# COMPACT_ATOMS: atom_id res chain seq x y z
N MET A 1 -9.12 5.81 -11.86
CA MET A 1 -8.48 6.23 -10.59
C MET A 1 -7.40 5.26 -10.12
N LEU A 2 -7.71 3.97 -9.88
CA LEU A 2 -6.69 3.00 -9.41
C LEU A 2 -5.47 2.88 -10.35
N GLU A 3 -5.69 2.81 -11.66
CA GLU A 3 -4.60 2.77 -12.66
C GLU A 3 -3.67 3.99 -12.57
N GLN A 4 -4.23 5.19 -12.37
CA GLN A 4 -3.43 6.43 -12.22
C GLN A 4 -2.58 6.38 -10.95
N ILE A 5 -3.12 5.86 -9.85
CA ILE A 5 -2.36 5.66 -8.60
C ILE A 5 -1.25 4.64 -8.84
N ILE A 6 -1.55 3.50 -9.47
CA ILE A 6 -0.55 2.47 -9.80
C ILE A 6 0.57 3.07 -10.65
N PHE A 7 0.25 3.82 -11.71
CA PHE A 7 1.23 4.49 -12.54
C PHE A 7 2.13 5.42 -11.72
N GLN A 8 1.53 6.26 -10.87
CA GLN A 8 2.28 7.17 -10.01
C GLN A 8 3.25 6.41 -9.08
N GLN A 9 2.82 5.30 -8.49
CA GLN A 9 3.66 4.52 -7.58
C GLN A 9 4.75 3.72 -8.30
N LEU A 10 4.44 3.15 -9.47
CA LEU A 10 5.45 2.52 -10.33
C LEU A 10 6.55 3.50 -10.69
N PHE A 11 6.18 4.73 -11.09
CA PHE A 11 7.13 5.76 -11.42
C PHE A 11 8.03 6.12 -10.22
N GLN A 12 7.45 6.35 -9.04
CA GLN A 12 8.22 6.70 -7.84
C GLN A 12 9.21 5.61 -7.42
N LEU A 13 8.76 4.35 -7.39
CA LEU A 13 9.60 3.22 -7.03
C LEU A 13 10.72 2.98 -8.04
N THR A 14 10.41 3.08 -9.33
CA THR A 14 11.41 2.95 -10.40
C THR A 14 12.48 4.04 -10.29
N GLN A 15 12.07 5.30 -10.11
CA GLN A 15 13.00 6.42 -9.93
C GLN A 15 13.84 6.26 -8.66
N ASN A 16 13.28 5.72 -7.58
CA ASN A 16 14.06 5.43 -6.38
C ASN A 16 15.15 4.38 -6.63
N GLY A 17 14.82 3.28 -7.30
CA GLY A 17 15.79 2.23 -7.64
C GLY A 17 16.95 2.77 -8.47
N VAL A 18 16.65 3.56 -9.51
CA VAL A 18 17.66 4.16 -10.38
C VAL A 18 18.51 5.19 -9.63
N THR A 19 17.87 6.18 -9.00
CA THR A 19 18.57 7.34 -8.46
C THR A 19 19.24 7.11 -7.11
N ARG A 20 18.72 6.20 -6.29
CA ARG A 20 19.22 5.98 -4.92
C ARG A 20 19.89 4.63 -4.71
N GLN A 21 19.52 3.61 -5.46
CA GLN A 21 20.07 2.26 -5.30
C GLN A 21 21.07 1.91 -6.41
N GLY A 22 21.19 2.73 -7.45
CA GLY A 22 22.12 2.50 -8.56
C GLY A 22 21.75 1.30 -9.44
N LEU A 23 20.49 0.86 -9.36
CA LEU A 23 19.96 -0.22 -10.21
C LEU A 23 19.73 0.30 -11.63
N SER A 24 19.72 -0.61 -12.60
CA SER A 24 19.23 -0.26 -13.94
C SER A 24 17.73 0.06 -13.94
N GLU A 25 17.26 0.72 -15.00
CA GLU A 25 15.83 1.00 -15.19
C GLU A 25 15.00 -0.29 -15.25
N GLU A 26 15.53 -1.34 -15.87
CA GLU A 26 14.87 -2.65 -15.99
C GLU A 26 14.75 -3.34 -14.63
N GLU A 27 15.83 -3.41 -13.85
CA GLU A 27 15.80 -3.97 -12.49
C GLU A 27 14.88 -3.17 -11.56
N SER A 28 14.94 -1.84 -11.66
CA SER A 28 14.11 -0.94 -10.85
C SER A 28 12.63 -1.08 -11.18
N SER A 29 12.28 -1.12 -12.46
CA SER A 29 10.89 -1.29 -12.91
C SER A 29 10.35 -2.69 -12.57
N ALA A 30 11.15 -3.74 -12.73
CA ALA A 30 10.77 -5.09 -12.31
C ALA A 30 10.49 -5.17 -10.79
N THR A 31 11.34 -4.53 -9.99
CA THR A 31 11.16 -4.42 -8.54
C THR A 31 9.90 -3.62 -8.18
N ALA A 32 9.65 -2.51 -8.87
CA ALA A 32 8.45 -1.72 -8.70
C ALA A 32 7.19 -2.53 -9.01
N VAL A 33 7.15 -3.24 -10.15
CA VAL A 33 6.02 -4.11 -10.54
C VAL A 33 5.76 -5.19 -9.49
N LYS A 34 6.82 -5.87 -9.05
CA LYS A 34 6.70 -6.89 -8.00
C LYS A 34 6.10 -6.29 -6.72
N THR A 35 6.60 -5.14 -6.29
CA THR A 35 6.13 -4.44 -5.08
C THR A 35 4.66 -4.06 -5.19
N ILE A 36 4.25 -3.45 -6.32
CA ILE A 36 2.86 -3.05 -6.57
C ILE A 36 1.92 -4.26 -6.60
N ASN A 37 2.32 -5.37 -7.21
CA ASN A 37 1.52 -6.59 -7.22
C ASN A 37 1.29 -7.12 -5.81
N VAL A 38 2.32 -7.12 -4.95
CA VAL A 38 2.15 -7.54 -3.55
C VAL A 38 1.21 -6.58 -2.80
N ILE A 39 1.32 -5.27 -3.00
CA ILE A 39 0.38 -4.30 -2.40
C ILE A 39 -1.06 -4.60 -2.85
N LEU A 40 -1.27 -4.85 -4.13
CA LEU A 40 -2.59 -5.17 -4.69
C LEU A 40 -3.18 -6.44 -4.07
N GLU A 41 -2.39 -7.50 -3.94
CA GLU A 41 -2.83 -8.75 -3.33
C GLU A 41 -3.16 -8.57 -1.84
N LYS A 42 -2.32 -7.87 -1.07
CA LYS A 42 -2.62 -7.55 0.33
C LYS A 42 -3.89 -6.71 0.45
N SER A 43 -4.12 -5.79 -0.48
CA SER A 43 -5.31 -4.94 -0.49
C SER A 43 -6.59 -5.76 -0.69
N LYS A 44 -6.58 -6.73 -1.61
CA LYS A 44 -7.69 -7.65 -1.83
C LYS A 44 -7.96 -8.56 -0.62
N ILE A 45 -6.91 -8.99 0.08
CA ILE A 45 -7.04 -9.80 1.30
C ILE A 45 -7.63 -8.99 2.47
N ILE A 46 -7.24 -7.71 2.59
CA ILE A 46 -7.64 -6.85 3.71
C ILE A 46 -9.01 -6.22 3.49
N ALA A 47 -9.37 -5.84 2.26
CA ALA A 47 -10.60 -5.10 1.98
C ALA A 47 -11.88 -5.76 2.55
N PRO A 48 -12.10 -7.09 2.48
CA PRO A 48 -13.26 -7.75 3.06
C PRO A 48 -13.40 -7.62 4.59
N LYS A 49 -12.36 -7.14 5.28
CA LYS A 49 -12.41 -6.84 6.72
C LYS A 49 -13.14 -5.53 7.03
N MET A 50 -13.51 -4.73 6.01
CA MET A 50 -14.37 -3.55 6.11
C MET A 50 -15.80 -3.88 5.70
N ASP A 51 -16.78 -3.22 6.31
CA ASP A 51 -18.20 -3.48 6.01
C ASP A 51 -18.60 -2.94 4.62
N ASN A 52 -17.97 -1.84 4.18
CA ASN A 52 -18.04 -1.31 2.82
C ASN A 52 -16.64 -1.33 2.19
N PRO A 53 -16.23 -2.47 1.58
CA PRO A 53 -14.87 -2.67 1.12
C PRO A 53 -14.55 -1.75 -0.07
N ASN A 54 -13.53 -0.90 0.08
CA ASN A 54 -12.96 -0.11 -1.02
C ASN A 54 -11.49 -0.52 -1.24
N VAL A 55 -11.28 -1.45 -2.17
CA VAL A 55 -9.93 -1.95 -2.50
C VAL A 55 -9.00 -0.83 -2.96
N THR A 56 -9.51 0.15 -3.70
CA THR A 56 -8.69 1.28 -4.19
C THR A 56 -8.17 2.12 -3.02
N LEU A 57 -9.02 2.38 -2.02
CA LEU A 57 -8.61 3.07 -0.81
C LEU A 57 -7.56 2.27 -0.03
N ILE A 58 -7.79 0.97 0.20
CA ILE A 58 -6.82 0.12 0.90
C ILE A 58 -5.48 0.07 0.16
N PHE A 59 -5.52 -0.09 -1.16
CA PHE A 59 -4.33 -0.04 -2.01
C PHE A 59 -3.56 1.26 -1.82
N GLN A 60 -4.25 2.39 -1.85
CA GLN A 60 -3.63 3.69 -1.65
C GLN A 60 -2.98 3.81 -0.26
N GLN A 61 -3.66 3.34 0.80
CA GLN A 61 -3.13 3.42 2.17
C GLN A 61 -1.90 2.51 2.37
N ILE A 62 -1.94 1.26 1.89
CA ILE A 62 -0.77 0.37 1.96
C ILE A 62 0.38 0.95 1.12
N SER A 63 0.09 1.49 -0.06
CA SER A 63 1.10 2.14 -0.92
C SER A 63 1.78 3.30 -0.21
N GLN A 64 1.02 4.22 0.41
CA GLN A 64 1.60 5.38 1.09
C GLN A 64 2.57 5.00 2.20
N VAL A 65 2.17 4.05 3.06
CA VAL A 65 3.00 3.61 4.19
C VAL A 65 4.23 2.83 3.71
N SER A 66 4.06 1.91 2.77
CA SER A 66 5.16 1.09 2.25
C SER A 66 6.18 1.91 1.46
N ILE A 67 5.72 2.77 0.55
CA ILE A 67 6.61 3.58 -0.30
C ILE A 67 7.39 4.58 0.54
N ALA A 68 6.79 5.22 1.56
CA ALA A 68 7.52 6.10 2.46
C ALA A 68 8.73 5.39 3.10
N LYS A 69 8.58 4.12 3.51
CA LYS A 69 9.67 3.30 4.06
C LYS A 69 10.71 2.93 3.01
N ILE A 70 10.27 2.52 1.82
CA ILE A 70 11.16 2.14 0.71
C ILE A 70 12.01 3.32 0.26
N LEU A 71 11.41 4.52 0.17
CA LEU A 71 12.15 5.73 -0.15
C LEU A 71 13.22 6.07 0.90
N GLY A 72 13.03 5.62 2.14
CA GLY A 72 13.99 5.66 3.24
C GLY A 72 15.04 4.53 3.25
N GLY A 73 15.03 3.64 2.24
CA GLY A 73 16.00 2.56 2.07
C GLY A 73 15.59 1.21 2.67
N ALA A 74 14.35 1.05 3.12
CA ALA A 74 13.84 -0.22 3.62
C ALA A 74 13.59 -1.24 2.49
N ASP A 75 13.66 -2.54 2.83
CA ASP A 75 13.30 -3.62 1.89
C ASP A 75 11.85 -3.48 1.41
N PRO A 76 11.57 -3.56 0.10
CA PRO A 76 10.23 -3.38 -0.44
C PRO A 76 9.20 -4.38 0.08
N LEU A 77 9.51 -5.67 0.11
CA LEU A 77 8.53 -6.70 0.45
C LEU A 77 8.17 -6.65 1.93
N ASN A 78 9.19 -6.52 2.79
CA ASN A 78 8.97 -6.35 4.21
C ASN A 78 8.21 -5.05 4.52
N SER A 79 8.51 -3.95 3.81
CA SER A 79 7.78 -2.68 3.96
C SER A 79 6.29 -2.82 3.63
N VAL A 80 5.95 -3.61 2.60
CA VAL A 80 4.56 -3.90 2.24
C VAL A 80 3.86 -4.76 3.29
N ASP A 81 4.53 -5.79 3.82
CA ASP A 81 3.96 -6.64 4.88
C ASP A 81 3.69 -5.85 6.18
N GLU A 82 4.63 -4.99 6.59
CA GLU A 82 4.45 -4.12 7.75
C GLU A 82 3.34 -3.08 7.53
N ALA A 83 3.27 -2.49 6.33
CA ALA A 83 2.21 -1.57 5.96
C ALA A 83 0.84 -2.27 6.02
N ALA A 84 0.73 -3.47 5.44
CA ALA A 84 -0.50 -4.27 5.45
C ALA A 84 -0.99 -4.56 6.88
N LYS A 85 -0.08 -4.98 7.79
CA LYS A 85 -0.40 -5.19 9.20
C LYS A 85 -0.88 -3.92 9.90
N THR A 86 -0.23 -2.78 9.59
CA THR A 86 -0.61 -1.48 10.15
C THR A 86 -2.01 -1.08 9.69
N ILE A 87 -2.28 -1.15 8.38
CA ILE A 87 -3.59 -0.81 7.81
C ILE A 87 -4.68 -1.73 8.35
N GLU A 88 -4.42 -3.03 8.47
CA GLU A 88 -5.35 -3.97 9.08
C GLU A 88 -5.69 -3.59 10.53
N SER A 89 -4.68 -3.26 11.35
CA SER A 89 -4.90 -2.80 12.72
C SER A 89 -5.74 -1.52 12.78
N LEU A 90 -5.50 -0.59 11.86
CA LEU A 90 -6.27 0.66 11.76
C LEU A 90 -7.72 0.42 11.35
N ILE A 91 -8.00 -0.55 10.47
CA ILE A 91 -9.38 -0.95 10.13
C ILE A 91 -10.11 -1.51 11.34
N ILE A 92 -9.46 -2.35 12.14
CA ILE A 92 -10.07 -2.89 13.37
C ILE A 92 -10.37 -1.77 14.36
N LYS A 93 -9.42 -0.84 14.55
CA LYS A 93 -9.61 0.32 15.43
C LYS A 93 -10.69 1.28 14.93
N SER A 94 -10.78 1.51 13.62
CA SER A 94 -11.82 2.37 13.06
C SER A 94 -13.21 1.78 13.28
N LYS A 95 -13.37 0.46 13.09
CA LYS A 95 -14.62 -0.24 13.43
C LYS A 95 -15.00 -0.06 14.89
N GLN A 96 -14.05 -0.21 15.82
CA GLN A 96 -14.30 0.01 17.24
C GLN A 96 -14.76 1.44 17.54
N ILE A 97 -14.15 2.44 16.90
CA ILE A 97 -14.54 3.85 17.04
C ILE A 97 -15.95 4.09 16.50
N THR A 98 -16.26 3.59 15.30
CA THR A 98 -17.59 3.75 14.70
C THR A 98 -18.68 3.09 15.55
N LEU A 99 -18.44 1.88 16.05
CA LEU A 99 -19.37 1.17 16.95
C LEU A 99 -19.60 1.94 18.26
N ASN A 100 -18.53 2.47 18.86
CA ASN A 100 -18.61 3.16 20.16
C ASN A 100 -19.13 4.60 20.07
N SER A 101 -19.10 5.21 18.88
CA SER A 101 -19.56 6.59 18.67
C SER A 101 -21.03 6.70 18.29
N GLY A 102 -21.71 5.57 18.04
CA GLY A 102 -23.09 5.57 17.52
C GLY A 102 -23.19 6.03 16.06
N LEU A 103 -22.07 6.21 15.35
CA LEU A 103 -22.02 6.53 13.92
C LEU A 103 -22.25 5.30 13.03
N ILE A 104 -23.04 4.33 13.51
CA ILE A 104 -23.40 3.15 12.74
C ILE A 104 -24.53 3.58 11.79
N ASP A 105 -24.27 3.53 10.49
CA ASP A 105 -25.15 3.90 9.36
C ASP A 105 -25.46 5.41 9.17
N LEU A 106 -24.54 6.12 8.49
CA LEU A 106 -24.87 7.28 7.64
C LEU A 106 -24.65 6.94 6.16
#